data_AF-A0A7Z2VPI3-F1
#
_entry.id   AF-A0A7Z2VPI3-F1
#
_cell.length_a   1.000
_cell.length_b   1.000
_cell.length_c   1.000
_cell.angle_alpha   90.00
_cell.angle_beta   90.00
_cell.angle_gamma   90.00
#
_symmetry.space_group_name_H-M   'P 1'
#
loop_
_entity.id
_entity.type
_entity.pdbx_description
1 polymer ?
#
loop_
_entity_poly.entity_id
_entity_poly.type
_entity_poly.pdbx_seq_one_letter_code
_entity_poly.pdbx_strand_id
1 'polypeptide(L)'
;MLSRGTSGVKKWIRTTLAAMAIALLTAVALPSSETHAGGVPLNLKSPQDIKFYAYNGVTEMYIVDTGNNRVIRANTDGVANLIVPVNNPTAVAVDGEGNLYVAESGLAAGLHAFDRDGEPLTLLKHNGETMANPIDLISRMVTPVPNYPKVMNIKSLVILTKINPATQQAYKEAKFQFENYAAISYFPTVIGMLNRSVTLRLDLSGSSGGSSSNAGDGEWGLAIHLDSRVWESQGYVVDLEGVFNMFPGAGYTTGEIAVDFIGERFYVVMNETKIYRASYVGASYVNRPTLQPWLNLTDDHGISKPHALAVGPDNKLYVTDAAQDRIVVLNLDDTGTFNRVLSLTNKPQDPPTAGSFVIRGKQGKALALNGSDFLNGYSDPKGSAMQEIRVVSLPDHGTLSLSGVPVQDGQSIPLASLNGLAFTPDASWGGTTFFAWQAMNSAGAYSETPGKVEIIIRPKGDANGDGAVTPADALLITKYLKGKITLTAEQLEALDMDEDGEITEADATLIMNIYMGNAI
;
A
#
# COMPACT_ATOMS: atom_id res chain seq x y z
N MET A 1 81.66 -27.48 -26.97
CA MET A 1 81.70 -26.91 -28.34
C MET A 1 80.61 -25.85 -28.46
N LEU A 2 81.01 -24.67 -28.91
CA LEU A 2 80.26 -23.51 -29.46
C LEU A 2 78.85 -23.85 -30.00
N SER A 3 77.80 -23.00 -30.06
CA SER A 3 77.64 -21.55 -29.97
C SER A 3 76.14 -21.19 -30.16
N ARG A 4 75.65 -20.15 -29.45
CA ARG A 4 74.65 -19.11 -29.82
C ARG A 4 73.27 -19.54 -30.38
N GLY A 5 72.13 -18.91 -30.08
CA GLY A 5 71.78 -17.67 -29.37
C GLY A 5 70.25 -17.55 -29.41
N THR A 6 69.60 -17.19 -28.29
CA THR A 6 68.90 -15.90 -28.05
C THR A 6 67.85 -15.55 -29.12
N SER A 7 66.57 -15.35 -28.80
CA SER A 7 66.01 -14.40 -27.82
C SER A 7 64.49 -14.61 -27.70
N GLY A 8 63.78 -14.31 -26.61
CA GLY A 8 64.13 -13.71 -25.33
C GLY A 8 62.86 -13.70 -24.46
N VAL A 9 62.98 -14.06 -23.17
CA VAL A 9 63.11 -13.12 -22.03
C VAL A 9 61.75 -12.58 -21.57
N LYS A 10 61.13 -13.23 -20.58
CA LYS A 10 61.13 -12.96 -19.12
C LYS A 10 60.02 -11.98 -18.67
N LYS A 11 59.11 -12.57 -17.90
CA LYS A 11 58.44 -12.07 -16.68
C LYS A 11 59.14 -10.88 -16.01
N TRP A 12 58.44 -9.76 -15.75
CA TRP A 12 58.14 -9.16 -14.43
C TRP A 12 57.65 -7.70 -14.50
N ILE A 13 56.94 -7.29 -13.42
CA ILE A 13 56.70 -5.93 -12.89
C ILE A 13 55.38 -5.22 -13.27
N ARG A 14 54.63 -4.89 -12.21
CA ARG A 14 53.51 -3.95 -12.15
C ARG A 14 54.05 -2.51 -12.13
N THR A 15 53.46 -1.61 -12.93
CA THR A 15 53.11 -0.24 -12.49
C THR A 15 52.15 0.42 -13.48
N THR A 16 51.27 1.22 -12.88
CA THR A 16 50.12 1.98 -13.35
C THR A 16 50.47 3.10 -14.35
N LEU A 17 49.71 3.27 -15.44
CA LEU A 17 48.85 4.44 -15.73
C LEU A 17 48.29 4.42 -17.17
N ALA A 18 47.00 4.74 -17.25
CA ALA A 18 46.31 5.52 -18.30
C ALA A 18 46.36 5.04 -19.77
N ALA A 19 45.28 4.37 -20.16
CA ALA A 19 44.61 4.66 -21.43
C ALA A 19 43.10 4.43 -21.24
N MET A 20 42.39 5.50 -20.88
CA MET A 20 40.93 5.55 -20.93
C MET A 20 40.49 5.38 -22.39
N ALA A 21 39.99 4.20 -22.74
CA ALA A 21 39.18 4.03 -23.92
C ALA A 21 37.79 4.59 -23.61
N ILE A 22 37.47 5.72 -24.23
CA ILE A 22 36.13 6.33 -24.24
C ILE A 22 35.22 5.39 -25.04
N ALA A 23 34.52 4.50 -24.34
CA ALA A 23 33.31 3.90 -24.86
C ALA A 23 32.17 4.89 -24.57
N LEU A 24 31.73 5.59 -25.61
CA LEU A 24 30.53 6.43 -25.60
C LEU A 24 29.32 5.50 -25.44
N LEU A 25 29.01 5.07 -24.21
CA LEU A 25 27.65 4.64 -23.90
C LEU A 25 26.84 5.91 -23.76
N THR A 26 26.02 6.21 -24.75
CA THR A 26 24.82 7.03 -24.53
C THR A 26 24.02 6.32 -23.46
N ALA A 27 24.16 6.77 -22.21
CA ALA A 27 23.19 6.51 -21.17
C ALA A 27 21.88 7.10 -21.67
N VAL A 28 21.01 6.25 -22.23
CA VAL A 28 19.58 6.52 -22.19
C VAL A 28 19.30 6.66 -20.71
N ALA A 29 19.00 7.88 -20.29
CA ALA A 29 18.44 8.13 -18.98
C ALA A 29 17.15 7.31 -18.92
N LEU A 30 17.26 6.12 -18.32
CA LEU A 30 16.11 5.49 -17.71
C LEU A 30 15.58 6.55 -16.75
N PRO A 31 14.27 6.87 -16.74
CA PRO A 31 13.73 7.64 -15.65
C PRO A 31 14.14 6.90 -14.39
N SER A 32 14.95 7.58 -13.56
CA SER A 32 15.23 7.15 -12.21
C SER A 32 13.88 6.79 -11.62
N SER A 33 13.68 5.53 -11.23
CA SER A 33 12.56 5.18 -10.38
C SER A 33 12.63 6.19 -9.25
N GLU A 34 11.62 7.06 -9.14
CA GLU A 34 11.51 7.89 -7.95
C GLU A 34 11.67 6.93 -6.78
N THR A 35 12.64 7.22 -5.93
CA THR A 35 12.76 6.59 -4.62
C THR A 35 11.46 6.90 -3.91
N HIS A 36 10.45 6.05 -4.13
CA HIS A 36 9.19 6.08 -3.42
C HIS A 36 9.58 5.98 -1.95
N ALA A 37 9.19 6.99 -1.17
CA ALA A 37 9.46 7.09 0.26
C ALA A 37 9.40 5.69 0.89
N GLY A 38 10.53 5.24 1.44
CA GLY A 38 10.77 3.85 1.81
C GLY A 38 9.73 3.32 2.80
N GLY A 39 8.72 2.62 2.28
CA GLY A 39 7.77 1.87 3.09
C GLY A 39 8.50 0.75 3.83
N VAL A 40 8.04 0.43 5.05
CA VAL A 40 8.57 -0.69 5.83
C VAL A 40 8.31 -1.99 5.06
N PRO A 41 9.33 -2.84 4.82
CA PRO A 41 9.13 -4.12 4.16
C PRO A 41 8.12 -4.99 4.92
N LEU A 42 7.21 -5.61 4.17
CA LEU A 42 6.25 -6.58 4.68
C LEU A 42 6.67 -7.99 4.24
N ASN A 43 7.25 -8.75 5.16
CA ASN A 43 7.62 -10.14 4.89
C ASN A 43 6.39 -11.04 4.98
N LEU A 44 6.22 -11.92 4.00
CA LEU A 44 5.19 -12.96 4.01
C LEU A 44 5.63 -14.13 4.91
N LYS A 45 4.66 -14.91 5.35
CA LYS A 45 4.83 -16.18 6.06
C LYS A 45 3.73 -17.13 5.64
N SER A 46 4.09 -18.20 4.93
CA SER A 46 3.17 -19.22 4.44
C SER A 46 1.93 -18.64 3.73
N PRO A 47 2.09 -17.80 2.67
CA PRO A 47 0.94 -17.26 1.94
C PRO A 47 0.10 -18.38 1.31
N GLN A 48 -1.18 -18.44 1.64
CA GLN A 48 -2.08 -19.52 1.18
C GLN A 48 -2.92 -19.12 -0.02
N ASP A 49 -3.29 -17.84 -0.18
CA ASP A 49 -4.15 -17.41 -1.27
C ASP A 49 -3.67 -16.08 -1.87
N ILE A 50 -3.94 -15.90 -3.16
CA ILE A 50 -3.75 -14.66 -3.89
C ILE A 50 -4.87 -14.52 -4.92
N LYS A 51 -5.53 -13.36 -4.95
CA LYS A 51 -6.59 -13.05 -5.93
C LYS A 51 -6.50 -11.60 -6.37
N PHE A 52 -7.03 -11.30 -7.55
CA PHE A 52 -7.21 -9.94 -8.05
C PHE A 52 -8.69 -9.63 -8.15
N TYR A 53 -9.11 -8.50 -7.59
CA TYR A 53 -10.49 -8.02 -7.67
C TYR A 53 -10.51 -6.60 -8.20
N ALA A 54 -11.41 -6.35 -9.15
CA ALA A 54 -11.62 -5.04 -9.73
C ALA A 54 -12.83 -4.36 -9.07
N TYR A 55 -12.63 -3.13 -8.61
CA TYR A 55 -13.71 -2.30 -8.09
C TYR A 55 -13.53 -0.86 -8.60
N ASN A 56 -14.59 -0.28 -9.16
CA ASN A 56 -14.57 1.05 -9.78
C ASN A 56 -13.42 1.28 -10.78
N GLY A 57 -13.10 0.24 -11.56
CA GLY A 57 -12.04 0.31 -12.58
C GLY A 57 -10.60 0.20 -12.04
N VAL A 58 -10.43 -0.02 -10.73
CA VAL A 58 -9.13 -0.29 -10.11
C VAL A 58 -9.05 -1.75 -9.73
N THR A 59 -8.01 -2.45 -10.18
CA THR A 59 -7.73 -3.84 -9.79
C THR A 59 -6.70 -3.89 -8.68
N GLU A 60 -7.08 -4.48 -7.55
CA GLU A 60 -6.22 -4.64 -6.38
C GLU A 60 -5.92 -6.13 -6.16
N MET A 61 -4.72 -6.41 -5.66
CA MET A 61 -4.25 -7.73 -5.27
C MET A 61 -4.60 -7.97 -3.80
N TYR A 62 -5.12 -9.15 -3.48
CA TYR A 62 -5.42 -9.59 -2.13
C TYR A 62 -4.62 -10.84 -1.83
N ILE A 63 -3.82 -10.81 -0.76
CA ILE A 63 -2.92 -11.89 -0.35
C ILE A 63 -3.33 -12.36 1.04
N VAL A 64 -3.51 -13.67 1.19
CA VAL A 64 -3.75 -14.30 2.49
C VAL A 64 -2.42 -14.76 3.05
N ASP A 65 -1.90 -13.99 4.01
CA ASP A 65 -0.60 -14.19 4.66
C ASP A 65 -0.77 -14.97 5.96
N THR A 66 -1.11 -16.25 5.82
CA THR A 66 -1.64 -17.11 6.89
C THR A 66 -0.73 -17.21 8.10
N GLY A 67 0.56 -17.41 7.89
CA GLY A 67 1.53 -17.55 8.97
C GLY A 67 1.72 -16.27 9.80
N ASN A 68 1.31 -15.12 9.27
CA ASN A 68 1.28 -13.84 9.97
C ASN A 68 -0.14 -13.44 10.42
N ASN A 69 -1.14 -14.32 10.30
CA ASN A 69 -2.53 -14.07 10.70
C ASN A 69 -3.12 -12.77 10.14
N ARG A 70 -2.97 -12.55 8.82
CA ARG A 70 -3.49 -11.35 8.16
C ARG A 70 -3.82 -11.56 6.70
N VAL A 71 -4.64 -10.65 6.17
CA VAL A 71 -4.87 -10.44 4.74
C VAL A 71 -4.31 -9.07 4.35
N ILE A 72 -3.63 -9.02 3.21
CA ILE A 72 -2.99 -7.81 2.68
C ILE A 72 -3.68 -7.43 1.36
N ARG A 73 -4.13 -6.19 1.24
CA ARG A 73 -4.49 -5.59 -0.06
C ARG A 73 -3.31 -4.76 -0.55
N ALA A 74 -2.94 -4.94 -1.81
CA ALA A 74 -1.81 -4.24 -2.43
C ALA A 74 -2.05 -3.98 -3.91
N ASN A 75 -1.27 -3.08 -4.52
CA ASN A 75 -1.18 -2.99 -5.97
C ASN A 75 -0.20 -4.04 -6.54
N THR A 76 -0.12 -4.16 -7.86
CA THR A 76 0.81 -5.08 -8.54
C THR A 76 2.28 -4.78 -8.27
N ASP A 77 2.65 -3.55 -7.88
CA ASP A 77 4.02 -3.20 -7.49
C ASP A 77 4.38 -3.66 -6.07
N GLY A 78 3.41 -4.19 -5.33
CA GLY A 78 3.60 -4.70 -3.97
C GLY A 78 3.44 -3.64 -2.88
N VAL A 79 2.91 -2.46 -3.21
CA VAL A 79 2.59 -1.43 -2.22
C VAL A 79 1.26 -1.79 -1.57
N ALA A 80 1.33 -2.24 -0.31
CA ALA A 80 0.17 -2.61 0.49
C ALA A 80 -0.58 -1.37 0.98
N ASN A 81 -1.89 -1.34 0.80
CA ASN A 81 -2.75 -0.22 1.19
C ASN A 81 -3.86 -0.61 2.16
N LEU A 82 -3.88 -1.86 2.65
CA LEU A 82 -4.73 -2.34 3.75
C LEU A 82 -4.15 -3.63 4.32
N ILE A 83 -4.17 -3.77 5.64
CA ILE A 83 -3.84 -5.00 6.35
C ILE A 83 -4.99 -5.33 7.31
N VAL A 84 -5.62 -6.48 7.13
CA VAL A 84 -6.73 -6.94 7.96
C VAL A 84 -6.26 -8.12 8.81
N PRO A 85 -6.23 -8.00 10.16
CA PRO A 85 -5.85 -9.10 11.04
C PRO A 85 -6.97 -10.13 11.11
N VAL A 86 -6.65 -11.38 10.79
CA VAL A 86 -7.59 -12.52 10.86
C VAL A 86 -6.78 -13.73 11.31
N ASN A 87 -7.29 -14.53 12.24
CA ASN A 87 -6.58 -15.72 12.70
C ASN A 87 -6.64 -16.82 11.65
N ASN A 88 -5.50 -17.46 11.38
CA ASN A 88 -5.37 -18.58 10.44
C ASN A 88 -6.20 -18.43 9.14
N PRO A 89 -6.09 -17.30 8.43
CA PRO A 89 -6.87 -17.04 7.23
C PRO A 89 -6.31 -17.93 6.11
N THR A 90 -7.15 -18.55 5.29
CA THR A 90 -6.68 -19.41 4.19
C THR A 90 -7.27 -19.10 2.84
N ALA A 91 -8.39 -18.36 2.76
CA ALA A 91 -8.95 -17.92 1.50
C ALA A 91 -9.59 -16.53 1.63
N VAL A 92 -9.58 -15.79 0.53
CA VAL A 92 -10.14 -14.43 0.47
C VAL A 92 -11.02 -14.27 -0.76
N ALA A 93 -12.09 -13.50 -0.62
CA ALA A 93 -12.89 -13.06 -1.74
C ALA A 93 -13.46 -11.65 -1.52
N VAL A 94 -13.77 -10.98 -2.62
CA VAL A 94 -14.38 -9.64 -2.60
C VAL A 94 -15.66 -9.69 -3.41
N ASP A 95 -16.72 -9.07 -2.90
CA ASP A 95 -17.99 -8.98 -3.62
C ASP A 95 -18.04 -7.79 -4.60
N GLY A 96 -19.13 -7.70 -5.38
CA GLY A 96 -19.32 -6.60 -6.33
C GLY A 96 -19.48 -5.20 -5.69
N GLU A 97 -19.64 -5.11 -4.37
CA GLU A 97 -19.71 -3.85 -3.62
C GLU A 97 -18.34 -3.45 -3.05
N GLY A 98 -17.32 -4.31 -3.17
CA GLY A 98 -15.98 -4.09 -2.64
C GLY A 98 -15.79 -4.58 -1.20
N ASN A 99 -16.78 -5.28 -0.63
CA ASN A 99 -16.66 -5.85 0.71
C ASN A 99 -15.75 -7.08 0.68
N LEU A 100 -14.89 -7.18 1.70
CA LEU A 100 -13.91 -8.24 1.85
C LEU A 100 -14.46 -9.37 2.71
N TYR A 101 -14.33 -10.60 2.24
CA TYR A 101 -14.68 -11.82 2.96
C TYR A 101 -13.45 -12.69 3.13
N VAL A 102 -13.14 -13.04 4.38
CA VAL A 102 -11.95 -13.82 4.73
C VAL A 102 -12.35 -15.09 5.46
N ALA A 103 -11.93 -16.22 4.92
CA ALA A 103 -12.15 -17.52 5.52
C ALA A 103 -11.01 -17.86 6.50
N GLU A 104 -11.37 -18.06 7.77
CA GLU A 104 -10.53 -18.67 8.79
C GLU A 104 -10.70 -20.19 8.74
N SER A 105 -9.59 -20.94 8.72
CA SER A 105 -9.59 -22.40 8.76
C SER A 105 -9.31 -22.95 10.16
N GLY A 106 -9.63 -24.22 10.37
CA GLY A 106 -9.24 -24.97 11.57
C GLY A 106 -10.44 -25.41 12.41
N LEU A 107 -10.27 -25.40 13.74
CA LEU A 107 -11.29 -25.83 14.70
C LEU A 107 -12.39 -24.78 14.96
N ALA A 108 -12.11 -23.54 14.61
CA ALA A 108 -13.02 -22.40 14.75
C ALA A 108 -13.33 -21.78 13.37
N ALA A 109 -13.38 -22.60 12.32
CA ALA A 109 -13.48 -22.11 10.97
C ALA A 109 -14.69 -21.18 10.78
N GLY A 110 -14.41 -19.99 10.26
CA GLY A 110 -15.35 -18.88 10.23
C GLY A 110 -15.19 -18.02 8.99
N LEU A 111 -16.25 -17.36 8.56
CA LEU A 111 -16.20 -16.35 7.50
C LEU A 111 -16.32 -14.97 8.13
N HIS A 112 -15.21 -14.24 8.14
CA HIS A 112 -15.15 -12.84 8.52
C HIS A 112 -15.58 -11.97 7.34
N ALA A 113 -16.28 -10.87 7.61
CA ALA A 113 -16.70 -9.92 6.60
C ALA A 113 -16.29 -8.49 7.02
N PHE A 114 -15.66 -7.77 6.12
CA PHE A 114 -15.17 -6.42 6.34
C PHE A 114 -15.62 -5.51 5.20
N ASP A 115 -15.78 -4.22 5.50
CA ASP A 115 -15.93 -3.23 4.47
C ASP A 115 -14.60 -3.00 3.74
N ARG A 116 -14.59 -2.04 2.80
CA ARG A 116 -13.41 -1.75 1.99
C ARG A 116 -12.24 -1.18 2.81
N ASP A 117 -12.51 -0.58 3.96
CA ASP A 117 -11.50 0.01 4.83
C ASP A 117 -10.95 -1.01 5.85
N GLY A 118 -11.49 -2.24 5.85
CA GLY A 118 -11.08 -3.30 6.76
C GLY A 118 -11.86 -3.31 8.07
N GLU A 119 -12.94 -2.52 8.19
CA GLU A 119 -13.78 -2.51 9.37
C GLU A 119 -14.82 -3.65 9.32
N PRO A 120 -15.07 -4.36 10.43
CA PRO A 120 -16.02 -5.47 10.44
C PRO A 120 -17.44 -5.04 10.06
N LEU A 121 -18.05 -5.78 9.13
CA LEU A 121 -19.44 -5.54 8.72
C LEU A 121 -20.44 -6.05 9.76
N THR A 122 -21.55 -5.32 9.89
CA THR A 122 -22.76 -5.86 10.52
C THR A 122 -23.50 -6.76 9.54
N LEU A 123 -23.59 -8.04 9.87
CA LEU A 123 -24.24 -9.04 9.04
C LEU A 123 -25.69 -9.25 9.48
N LEU A 124 -26.59 -9.42 8.50
CA LEU A 124 -28.02 -9.62 8.73
C LEU A 124 -28.49 -10.95 8.17
N LYS A 125 -29.29 -11.67 8.96
CA LYS A 125 -30.01 -12.86 8.53
C LYS A 125 -31.14 -12.48 7.58
N HIS A 126 -31.69 -13.48 6.90
CA HIS A 126 -32.85 -13.32 6.01
C HIS A 126 -34.07 -12.67 6.69
N ASN A 127 -34.24 -12.87 8.00
CA ASN A 127 -35.33 -12.27 8.79
C ASN A 127 -35.01 -10.84 9.28
N GLY A 128 -33.87 -10.26 8.90
CA GLY A 128 -33.44 -8.92 9.29
C GLY A 128 -32.73 -8.82 10.64
N GLU A 129 -32.59 -9.92 11.38
CA GLU A 129 -31.82 -9.94 12.63
C GLU A 129 -30.33 -9.88 12.38
N THR A 130 -29.58 -9.26 13.29
CA THR A 130 -28.12 -9.31 13.27
C THR A 130 -27.60 -10.74 13.48
N MET A 131 -26.49 -11.07 12.84
CA MET A 131 -25.75 -12.30 13.08
C MET A 131 -24.28 -12.03 13.43
N ALA A 132 -23.63 -13.04 13.98
CA ALA A 132 -22.22 -12.97 14.33
C ALA A 132 -21.35 -12.76 13.09
N ASN A 133 -20.29 -11.98 13.28
CA ASN A 133 -19.15 -11.84 12.38
C ASN A 133 -17.91 -12.19 13.21
N PRO A 134 -17.23 -13.32 12.95
CA PRO A 134 -17.41 -14.22 11.81
C PRO A 134 -18.67 -15.10 11.86
N ILE A 135 -19.12 -15.55 10.68
CA ILE A 135 -20.11 -16.63 10.54
C ILE A 135 -19.43 -17.96 10.88
N ASP A 136 -19.93 -18.70 11.87
CA ASP A 136 -19.46 -20.07 12.20
C ASP A 136 -19.76 -21.03 11.03
N LEU A 137 -18.73 -21.45 10.30
CA LEU A 137 -18.88 -22.29 9.11
C LEU A 137 -19.08 -23.77 9.46
N ILE A 138 -18.46 -24.26 10.53
CA ILE A 138 -18.55 -25.66 10.94
C ILE A 138 -20.00 -26.02 11.23
N SER A 139 -20.67 -25.22 12.06
CA SER A 139 -22.07 -25.47 12.44
C SER A 139 -23.04 -25.33 11.27
N ARG A 140 -22.64 -24.66 10.19
CA ARG A 140 -23.50 -24.36 9.02
C ARG A 140 -23.33 -25.32 7.86
N MET A 141 -22.13 -25.89 7.69
CA MET A 141 -21.76 -26.59 6.47
C MET A 141 -21.21 -28.00 6.71
N VAL A 142 -20.83 -28.33 7.94
CA VAL A 142 -20.16 -29.60 8.25
C VAL A 142 -21.04 -30.44 9.17
N THR A 143 -21.14 -31.74 8.87
CA THR A 143 -21.68 -32.74 9.80
C THR A 143 -20.50 -33.38 10.54
N PRO A 144 -20.31 -33.11 11.85
CA PRO A 144 -19.19 -33.66 12.60
C PRO A 144 -19.23 -35.18 12.69
N VAL A 145 -18.09 -35.83 12.48
CA VAL A 145 -17.94 -37.28 12.70
C VAL A 145 -17.56 -37.53 14.16
N PRO A 146 -18.28 -38.42 14.89
CA PRO A 146 -17.95 -38.76 16.27
C PRO A 146 -16.50 -39.24 16.42
N ASN A 147 -15.80 -38.76 17.45
CA ASN A 147 -14.40 -39.07 17.77
C ASN A 147 -13.34 -38.56 16.78
N TYR A 148 -13.70 -37.73 15.80
CA TYR A 148 -12.76 -37.06 14.92
C TYR A 148 -12.75 -35.55 15.17
N PRO A 149 -11.62 -34.85 14.92
CA PRO A 149 -11.55 -33.40 15.03
C PRO A 149 -12.62 -32.71 14.18
N LYS A 150 -13.29 -31.71 14.76
CA LYS A 150 -14.21 -30.81 14.06
C LYS A 150 -13.41 -29.75 13.31
N VAL A 151 -12.69 -30.17 12.29
CA VAL A 151 -11.83 -29.30 11.49
C VAL A 151 -12.45 -29.06 10.13
N MET A 152 -12.31 -27.82 9.65
CA MET A 152 -12.64 -27.42 8.29
C MET A 152 -11.43 -26.66 7.73
N ASN A 153 -10.78 -27.24 6.72
CA ASN A 153 -9.61 -26.67 6.07
C ASN A 153 -10.04 -26.07 4.73
N ILE A 154 -10.29 -24.77 4.71
CA ILE A 154 -10.78 -24.05 3.54
C ILE A 154 -9.64 -23.84 2.56
N LYS A 155 -9.84 -24.25 1.32
CA LYS A 155 -8.88 -24.20 0.22
C LYS A 155 -9.15 -23.02 -0.71
N SER A 156 -10.42 -22.77 -1.02
CA SER A 156 -10.79 -21.71 -1.95
C SER A 156 -12.16 -21.13 -1.60
N LEU A 157 -12.34 -19.84 -1.88
CA LEU A 157 -13.54 -19.07 -1.60
C LEU A 157 -13.84 -18.15 -2.79
N VAL A 158 -15.12 -18.09 -3.18
CA VAL A 158 -15.64 -17.03 -4.04
C VAL A 158 -16.98 -16.53 -3.50
N ILE A 159 -17.24 -15.23 -3.68
CA ILE A 159 -18.53 -14.60 -3.38
C ILE A 159 -19.25 -14.27 -4.67
N LEU A 160 -20.53 -14.61 -4.74
CA LEU A 160 -21.38 -14.42 -5.89
C LEU A 160 -22.60 -13.60 -5.49
N THR A 161 -22.95 -12.62 -6.31
CA THR A 161 -24.26 -11.98 -6.25
C THR A 161 -25.20 -12.73 -7.18
N LYS A 162 -26.28 -13.28 -6.64
CA LYS A 162 -27.33 -13.98 -7.38
C LYS A 162 -28.62 -13.16 -7.32
N ILE A 163 -29.46 -13.33 -8.33
CA ILE A 163 -30.80 -12.73 -8.38
C ILE A 163 -31.81 -13.86 -8.25
N ASN A 164 -32.73 -13.74 -7.30
CA ASN A 164 -33.83 -14.68 -7.19
C ASN A 164 -34.79 -14.47 -8.38
N PRO A 165 -35.00 -15.47 -9.26
CA PRO A 165 -35.81 -15.28 -10.45
C PRO A 165 -37.29 -14.98 -10.12
N ALA A 166 -37.79 -15.44 -8.98
CA ALA A 166 -39.17 -15.24 -8.56
C ALA A 166 -39.39 -13.87 -7.90
N THR A 167 -38.48 -13.44 -7.00
CA THR A 167 -38.65 -12.19 -6.25
C THR A 167 -37.88 -11.01 -6.84
N GLN A 168 -36.98 -11.26 -7.80
CA GLN A 168 -36.01 -10.30 -8.36
C GLN A 168 -35.08 -9.66 -7.31
N GLN A 169 -35.06 -10.19 -6.08
CA GLN A 169 -34.17 -9.72 -5.03
C GLN A 169 -32.77 -10.30 -5.22
N ALA A 170 -31.76 -9.44 -5.10
CA ALA A 170 -30.37 -9.86 -5.05
C ALA A 170 -30.05 -10.48 -3.68
N TYR A 171 -29.24 -11.53 -3.70
CA TYR A 171 -28.69 -12.17 -2.49
C TYR A 171 -27.26 -12.63 -2.76
N LYS A 172 -26.48 -12.78 -1.69
CA LYS A 172 -25.07 -13.16 -1.77
C LYS A 172 -24.88 -14.62 -1.37
N GLU A 173 -24.10 -15.34 -2.16
CA GLU A 173 -23.68 -16.71 -1.91
C GLU A 173 -22.16 -16.78 -1.79
N ALA A 174 -21.66 -17.51 -0.80
CA ALA A 174 -20.28 -17.91 -0.69
C ALA A 174 -20.13 -19.36 -1.10
N LYS A 175 -19.31 -19.63 -2.11
CA LYS A 175 -18.95 -20.99 -2.52
C LYS A 175 -17.57 -21.31 -1.98
N PHE A 176 -17.46 -22.46 -1.34
CA PHE A 176 -16.26 -22.93 -0.67
C PHE A 176 -15.80 -24.25 -1.27
N GLN A 177 -14.48 -24.39 -1.42
CA GLN A 177 -13.80 -25.68 -1.47
C GLN A 177 -13.05 -25.88 -0.16
N PHE A 178 -13.24 -27.03 0.49
CA PHE A 178 -12.60 -27.33 1.77
C PHE A 178 -12.44 -28.82 2.02
N GLU A 179 -11.59 -29.16 2.98
CA GLU A 179 -11.45 -30.51 3.51
C GLU A 179 -12.00 -30.64 4.92
N ASN A 180 -12.69 -31.75 5.19
CA ASN A 180 -13.13 -32.12 6.53
C ASN A 180 -13.17 -33.65 6.71
N TYR A 181 -13.20 -34.12 7.96
CA TYR A 181 -13.41 -35.55 8.23
C TYR A 181 -14.83 -35.98 7.87
N ALA A 182 -14.94 -37.05 7.08
CA ALA A 182 -16.20 -37.66 6.67
C ALA A 182 -16.03 -39.17 6.43
N ALA A 183 -17.14 -39.90 6.30
CA ALA A 183 -17.11 -41.31 5.93
C ALA A 183 -16.74 -41.47 4.45
N ILE A 184 -15.64 -42.19 4.19
CA ILE A 184 -15.07 -42.40 2.85
C ILE A 184 -15.42 -43.79 2.28
N SER A 185 -15.84 -44.70 3.17
CA SER A 185 -16.45 -45.99 2.88
C SER A 185 -17.49 -46.25 3.97
N TYR A 186 -18.58 -46.95 3.65
CA TYR A 186 -19.64 -47.30 4.59
C TYR A 186 -19.66 -48.79 4.97
N PHE A 187 -18.94 -49.64 4.23
CA PHE A 187 -18.95 -51.10 4.44
C PHE A 187 -17.56 -51.72 4.21
N PRO A 188 -16.67 -51.79 5.23
CA PRO A 188 -16.83 -51.22 6.57
C PRO A 188 -16.73 -49.68 6.56
N THR A 189 -17.23 -49.04 7.62
CA THR A 189 -17.09 -47.59 7.78
C THR A 189 -15.63 -47.21 7.95
N VAL A 190 -15.10 -46.43 7.01
CA VAL A 190 -13.76 -45.83 7.10
C VAL A 190 -13.94 -44.32 7.11
N ILE A 191 -13.27 -43.63 8.03
CA ILE A 191 -13.28 -42.17 8.13
C ILE A 191 -11.95 -41.63 7.62
N GLY A 192 -12.01 -40.54 6.87
CA GLY A 192 -10.86 -39.85 6.31
C GLY A 192 -11.20 -38.40 5.97
N MET A 193 -10.20 -37.62 5.57
CA MET A 193 -10.42 -36.28 5.05
C MET A 193 -10.96 -36.37 3.63
N LEU A 194 -12.04 -35.64 3.35
CA LEU A 194 -12.63 -35.50 2.02
C LEU A 194 -12.66 -34.05 1.59
N ASN A 195 -12.41 -33.84 0.31
CA ASN A 195 -12.68 -32.57 -0.35
C ASN A 195 -14.19 -32.41 -0.58
N ARG A 196 -14.70 -31.21 -0.31
CA ARG A 196 -16.10 -30.82 -0.39
C ARG A 196 -16.24 -29.48 -1.10
N SER A 197 -17.24 -29.41 -1.98
CA SER A 197 -17.77 -28.16 -2.49
C SER A 197 -19.10 -27.85 -1.80
N VAL A 198 -19.26 -26.67 -1.20
CA VAL A 198 -20.53 -26.25 -0.58
C VAL A 198 -20.77 -24.76 -0.86
N THR A 199 -22.03 -24.42 -1.10
CA THR A 199 -22.48 -23.03 -1.22
C THR A 199 -23.33 -22.66 -0.01
N LEU A 200 -23.04 -21.50 0.59
CA LEU A 200 -23.76 -20.91 1.71
C LEU A 200 -24.35 -19.57 1.29
N ARG A 201 -25.65 -19.34 1.52
CA ARG A 201 -26.20 -17.99 1.42
C ARG A 201 -25.78 -17.19 2.64
N LEU A 202 -25.25 -15.98 2.41
CA LEU A 202 -24.69 -15.15 3.48
C LEU A 202 -25.76 -14.62 4.45
N ASP A 203 -27.03 -14.58 4.03
CA ASP A 203 -28.17 -14.26 4.89
C ASP A 203 -28.67 -15.47 5.72
N LEU A 204 -27.99 -16.61 5.61
CA LEU A 204 -28.32 -17.88 6.25
C LEU A 204 -29.73 -18.41 5.92
N SER A 205 -30.33 -17.95 4.81
CA SER A 205 -31.62 -18.50 4.32
C SER A 205 -31.50 -19.94 3.79
N GLY A 206 -30.27 -20.41 3.53
CA GLY A 206 -30.01 -21.78 3.16
C GLY A 206 -28.55 -22.04 2.83
N SER A 207 -28.22 -23.32 2.74
CA SER A 207 -26.97 -23.82 2.16
C SER A 207 -27.30 -24.96 1.21
N SER A 208 -26.46 -25.17 0.20
CA SER A 208 -26.52 -26.32 -0.69
C SER A 208 -25.18 -27.04 -0.68
N GLY A 209 -25.22 -28.33 -0.36
CA GLY A 209 -24.06 -29.20 -0.47
C GLY A 209 -23.83 -29.60 -1.92
N GLY A 210 -22.60 -29.43 -2.39
CA GLY A 210 -22.14 -29.88 -3.71
C GLY A 210 -21.44 -31.24 -3.65
N SER A 211 -20.65 -31.51 -4.69
CA SER A 211 -19.83 -32.71 -4.84
C SER A 211 -18.93 -32.99 -3.62
N SER A 212 -18.73 -34.27 -3.33
CA SER A 212 -17.73 -34.74 -2.37
C SER A 212 -16.89 -35.83 -3.01
N SER A 213 -15.58 -35.78 -2.82
CA SER A 213 -14.73 -36.82 -3.38
C SER A 213 -13.55 -37.16 -2.48
N ASN A 214 -13.12 -38.42 -2.61
CA ASN A 214 -11.85 -38.91 -2.07
C ASN A 214 -10.71 -38.70 -3.09
N ALA A 215 -10.96 -37.97 -4.19
CA ALA A 215 -9.98 -37.77 -5.26
C ALA A 215 -8.77 -37.01 -4.71
N GLY A 216 -7.60 -37.62 -4.87
CA GLY A 216 -6.36 -37.25 -4.19
C GLY A 216 -5.81 -35.86 -4.52
N ASP A 217 -5.10 -35.36 -3.51
CA ASP A 217 -3.86 -34.56 -3.48
C ASP A 217 -3.77 -33.21 -4.21
N GLY A 218 -4.77 -32.79 -4.99
CA GLY A 218 -4.85 -31.44 -5.56
C GLY A 218 -5.58 -30.43 -4.67
N GLU A 219 -5.08 -29.19 -4.56
CA GLU A 219 -5.82 -28.10 -3.90
C GLU A 219 -6.92 -27.59 -4.82
N TRP A 220 -8.18 -27.90 -4.50
CA TRP A 220 -9.33 -27.54 -5.34
C TRP A 220 -9.52 -26.03 -5.41
N GLY A 221 -9.44 -25.48 -6.63
CA GLY A 221 -9.52 -24.05 -6.86
C GLY A 221 -10.85 -23.58 -7.41
N LEU A 222 -11.20 -22.34 -7.04
CA LEU A 222 -12.30 -21.56 -7.58
C LEU A 222 -11.75 -20.29 -8.24
N ALA A 223 -12.33 -19.94 -9.39
CA ALA A 223 -12.13 -18.65 -10.06
C ALA A 223 -13.47 -18.11 -10.56
N ILE A 224 -13.59 -16.78 -10.61
CA ILE A 224 -14.74 -16.09 -11.20
C ILE A 224 -14.31 -15.55 -12.56
N HIS A 225 -15.09 -15.86 -13.60
CA HIS A 225 -14.93 -15.23 -14.91
C HIS A 225 -15.66 -13.88 -14.97
N LEU A 226 -15.31 -12.99 -15.91
CA LEU A 226 -15.89 -11.63 -16.02
C LEU A 226 -17.42 -11.59 -16.16
N ASP A 227 -18.04 -12.68 -16.58
CA ASP A 227 -19.50 -12.84 -16.67
C ASP A 227 -20.14 -13.37 -15.37
N SER A 228 -19.41 -13.33 -14.26
CA SER A 228 -19.82 -13.82 -12.93
C SER A 228 -20.06 -15.33 -12.83
N ARG A 229 -19.62 -16.11 -13.84
CA ARG A 229 -19.68 -17.58 -13.78
C ARG A 229 -18.50 -18.13 -13.00
N VAL A 230 -18.73 -19.23 -12.29
CA VAL A 230 -17.68 -19.89 -11.52
C VAL A 230 -16.98 -20.94 -12.37
N TRP A 231 -15.67 -20.82 -12.46
CA TRP A 231 -14.81 -21.83 -13.05
C TRP A 231 -14.08 -22.55 -11.93
N GLU A 232 -14.12 -23.87 -11.95
CA GLU A 232 -13.62 -24.66 -10.84
C GLU A 232 -12.85 -25.90 -11.28
N SER A 233 -11.98 -26.33 -10.38
CA SER A 233 -11.17 -27.51 -10.51
C SER A 233 -11.45 -28.41 -9.30
N GLN A 234 -11.86 -29.65 -9.57
CA GLN A 234 -12.27 -30.60 -8.53
C GLN A 234 -11.77 -32.00 -8.88
N GLY A 235 -10.67 -32.42 -8.25
CA GLY A 235 -10.15 -33.78 -8.30
C GLY A 235 -9.70 -34.21 -9.69
N TYR A 236 -10.63 -34.66 -10.54
CA TYR A 236 -10.35 -35.13 -11.92
C TYR A 236 -11.11 -34.31 -12.97
N VAL A 237 -11.71 -33.18 -12.57
CA VAL A 237 -12.60 -32.39 -13.40
C VAL A 237 -12.16 -30.93 -13.39
N VAL A 238 -12.28 -30.30 -14.55
CA VAL A 238 -12.32 -28.85 -14.68
C VAL A 238 -13.70 -28.51 -15.22
N ASP A 239 -14.47 -27.72 -14.48
CA ASP A 239 -15.82 -27.30 -14.85
C ASP A 239 -15.85 -25.79 -15.03
N LEU A 240 -16.11 -25.35 -16.26
CA LEU A 240 -16.30 -23.95 -16.58
C LEU A 240 -17.81 -23.73 -16.72
N GLU A 241 -18.45 -23.24 -15.65
CA GLU A 241 -19.92 -23.14 -15.55
C GLU A 241 -20.50 -22.52 -16.83
N GLY A 242 -21.48 -23.20 -17.43
CA GLY A 242 -22.16 -22.72 -18.63
C GLY A 242 -21.34 -22.72 -19.92
N VAL A 243 -20.08 -23.20 -19.91
CA VAL A 243 -19.21 -23.27 -21.09
C VAL A 243 -18.95 -24.72 -21.48
N PHE A 244 -18.19 -25.49 -20.69
CA PHE A 244 -17.94 -26.93 -20.88
C PHE A 244 -17.27 -27.54 -19.64
N ASN A 245 -17.23 -28.86 -19.57
CA ASN A 245 -16.44 -29.62 -18.60
C ASN A 245 -15.36 -30.48 -19.26
N MET A 246 -14.25 -30.68 -18.55
CA MET A 246 -13.09 -31.46 -18.98
C MET A 246 -12.74 -32.55 -17.97
N PHE A 247 -12.28 -33.68 -18.49
CA PHE A 247 -11.70 -34.77 -17.72
C PHE A 247 -10.29 -35.03 -18.25
N PRO A 248 -9.24 -34.58 -17.55
CA PRO A 248 -7.85 -34.72 -18.02
C PRO A 248 -7.40 -36.18 -18.22
N GLY A 249 -8.15 -37.15 -17.68
CA GLY A 249 -7.92 -38.58 -17.87
C GLY A 249 -7.44 -39.27 -16.59
N ALA A 250 -7.34 -40.61 -16.64
CA ALA A 250 -6.86 -41.38 -15.50
C ALA A 250 -5.39 -41.06 -15.18
N GLY A 251 -5.07 -40.91 -13.89
CA GLY A 251 -3.71 -40.60 -13.41
C GLY A 251 -3.37 -39.10 -13.32
N TYR A 252 -4.34 -38.22 -13.58
CA TYR A 252 -4.18 -36.77 -13.42
C TYR A 252 -5.04 -36.23 -12.28
N THR A 253 -4.47 -35.49 -11.34
CA THR A 253 -5.24 -34.72 -10.35
C THR A 253 -5.23 -33.24 -10.72
N THR A 254 -6.36 -32.56 -10.57
CA THR A 254 -6.50 -31.12 -10.74
C THR A 254 -6.35 -30.42 -9.39
N GLY A 255 -5.64 -29.29 -9.39
CA GLY A 255 -5.58 -28.33 -8.31
C GLY A 255 -5.97 -26.94 -8.83
N GLU A 256 -5.43 -25.90 -8.21
CA GLU A 256 -5.80 -24.50 -8.43
C GLU A 256 -6.00 -24.06 -9.89
N ILE A 257 -6.97 -23.17 -10.09
CA ILE A 257 -7.36 -22.61 -11.39
C ILE A 257 -7.23 -21.09 -11.39
N ALA A 258 -6.64 -20.54 -12.44
CA ALA A 258 -6.60 -19.11 -12.71
C ALA A 258 -7.17 -18.80 -14.09
N VAL A 259 -7.78 -17.62 -14.21
CA VAL A 259 -8.38 -17.13 -15.46
C VAL A 259 -7.63 -15.88 -15.90
N ASP A 260 -7.22 -15.87 -17.16
CA ASP A 260 -6.57 -14.77 -17.85
C ASP A 260 -7.54 -14.14 -18.85
N PHE A 261 -8.05 -12.99 -18.47
CA PHE A 261 -9.01 -12.22 -19.27
C PHE A 261 -8.37 -11.51 -20.47
N ILE A 262 -7.05 -11.29 -20.43
CA ILE A 262 -6.32 -10.54 -21.47
C ILE A 262 -5.92 -11.51 -22.59
N GLY A 263 -5.29 -12.61 -22.22
CA GLY A 263 -4.87 -13.66 -23.14
C GLY A 263 -5.97 -14.67 -23.48
N GLU A 264 -7.16 -14.51 -22.91
CA GLU A 264 -8.35 -15.38 -23.07
C GLU A 264 -8.03 -16.87 -22.87
N ARG A 265 -7.35 -17.15 -21.75
CA ARG A 265 -6.90 -18.48 -21.34
C ARG A 265 -7.27 -18.79 -19.89
N PHE A 266 -7.23 -20.07 -19.54
CA PHE A 266 -7.21 -20.52 -18.16
C PHE A 266 -6.03 -21.44 -17.91
N TYR A 267 -5.59 -21.46 -16.66
CA TYR A 267 -4.44 -22.22 -16.17
C TYR A 267 -4.91 -23.12 -15.05
N VAL A 268 -4.47 -24.38 -15.05
CA VAL A 268 -4.86 -25.38 -14.06
C VAL A 268 -3.61 -26.08 -13.57
N VAL A 269 -3.45 -26.18 -12.24
CA VAL A 269 -2.43 -27.04 -11.64
C VAL A 269 -2.83 -28.49 -11.83
N MET A 270 -1.92 -29.29 -12.34
CA MET A 270 -2.07 -30.71 -12.62
C MET A 270 -0.99 -31.47 -11.87
N ASN A 271 -1.37 -32.54 -11.16
CA ASN A 271 -0.46 -33.38 -10.40
C ASN A 271 0.44 -32.56 -9.45
N GLU A 272 -0.18 -31.64 -8.71
CA GLU A 272 0.42 -30.72 -7.72
C GLU A 272 1.43 -29.69 -8.26
N THR A 273 2.12 -29.95 -9.36
CA THR A 273 3.35 -29.21 -9.73
C THR A 273 3.37 -28.73 -11.17
N LYS A 274 2.49 -29.21 -12.04
CA LYS A 274 2.51 -28.85 -13.47
C LYS A 274 1.39 -27.90 -13.78
N ILE A 275 1.65 -26.80 -14.49
CA ILE A 275 0.58 -25.93 -14.99
C ILE A 275 0.25 -26.33 -16.42
N TYR A 276 -1.02 -26.61 -16.65
CA TYR A 276 -1.61 -26.78 -17.98
C TYR A 276 -2.42 -25.54 -18.32
N ARG A 277 -2.49 -25.19 -19.60
CA ARG A 277 -3.25 -24.04 -20.08
C ARG A 277 -4.08 -24.38 -21.30
N ALA A 278 -5.18 -23.65 -21.50
CA ALA A 278 -5.97 -23.70 -22.71
C ALA A 278 -6.65 -22.35 -22.97
N SER A 279 -6.86 -22.03 -24.25
CA SER A 279 -7.71 -20.89 -24.62
C SER A 279 -9.17 -21.28 -24.49
N TYR A 280 -9.98 -20.33 -24.00
CA TYR A 280 -11.43 -20.48 -23.97
C TYR A 280 -12.14 -19.73 -25.10
N VAL A 281 -11.38 -19.15 -26.04
CA VAL A 281 -11.94 -18.45 -27.21
C VAL A 281 -12.72 -19.43 -28.08
N GLY A 282 -14.00 -19.14 -28.30
CA GLY A 282 -14.90 -20.00 -29.07
C GLY A 282 -15.21 -21.35 -28.41
N ALA A 283 -14.82 -21.52 -27.14
CA ALA A 283 -15.04 -22.77 -26.43
C ALA A 283 -16.52 -22.95 -26.06
N SER A 284 -16.99 -24.19 -26.14
CA SER A 284 -18.35 -24.57 -25.80
C SER A 284 -18.44 -26.06 -25.51
N TYR A 285 -19.61 -26.53 -25.08
CA TYR A 285 -19.82 -27.94 -24.80
C TYR A 285 -19.55 -28.86 -26.00
N VAL A 286 -19.76 -28.35 -27.23
CA VAL A 286 -19.49 -29.05 -28.50
C VAL A 286 -18.10 -28.78 -29.06
N ASN A 287 -17.48 -27.66 -28.68
CA ASN A 287 -16.13 -27.27 -29.09
C ASN A 287 -15.22 -27.16 -27.87
N ARG A 288 -14.75 -28.30 -27.36
CA ARG A 288 -13.96 -28.36 -26.13
C ARG A 288 -12.47 -28.17 -26.45
N PRO A 289 -11.80 -27.17 -25.86
CA PRO A 289 -10.35 -27.03 -26.01
C PRO A 289 -9.64 -28.19 -25.31
N THR A 290 -8.40 -28.46 -25.72
CA THR A 290 -7.54 -29.46 -25.05
C THR A 290 -6.58 -28.74 -24.12
N LEU A 291 -6.51 -29.17 -22.84
CA LEU A 291 -5.51 -28.68 -21.89
C LEU A 291 -4.13 -29.12 -22.34
N GLN A 292 -3.24 -28.16 -22.57
CA GLN A 292 -1.87 -28.40 -22.98
C GLN A 292 -0.92 -28.21 -21.80
N PRO A 293 0.10 -29.08 -21.60
CA PRO A 293 1.14 -28.84 -20.62
C PRO A 293 1.89 -27.55 -20.97
N TRP A 294 2.26 -26.78 -19.95
CA TRP A 294 2.97 -25.51 -20.16
C TRP A 294 4.19 -25.35 -19.27
N LEU A 295 4.06 -25.55 -17.96
CA LEU A 295 5.14 -25.26 -17.00
C LEU A 295 5.30 -26.35 -15.95
N ASN A 296 6.52 -26.66 -15.52
CA ASN A 296 6.79 -27.50 -14.36
C ASN A 296 7.34 -26.65 -13.20
N LEU A 297 6.50 -26.38 -12.21
CA LEU A 297 6.81 -25.48 -11.11
C LEU A 297 7.99 -25.94 -10.25
N THR A 298 8.16 -27.25 -10.07
CA THR A 298 9.25 -27.80 -9.26
C THR A 298 10.58 -27.64 -9.97
N ASP A 299 10.66 -28.07 -11.22
CA ASP A 299 11.92 -28.08 -11.99
C ASP A 299 12.34 -26.66 -12.37
N ASP A 300 11.38 -25.82 -12.74
CA ASP A 300 11.65 -24.49 -13.29
C ASP A 300 11.78 -23.42 -12.19
N HIS A 301 11.07 -23.57 -11.07
CA HIS A 301 10.94 -22.52 -10.04
C HIS A 301 11.11 -23.00 -8.59
N GLY A 302 11.30 -24.30 -8.37
CA GLY A 302 11.46 -24.89 -7.03
C GLY A 302 10.19 -24.89 -6.18
N ILE A 303 9.00 -24.76 -6.79
CA ILE A 303 7.72 -24.73 -6.09
C ILE A 303 7.09 -26.12 -6.15
N SER A 304 7.06 -26.82 -5.01
CA SER A 304 6.58 -28.20 -4.93
C SER A 304 5.07 -28.32 -4.69
N LYS A 305 4.42 -27.26 -4.17
CA LYS A 305 2.97 -27.22 -3.94
C LYS A 305 2.47 -25.77 -3.93
N PRO A 306 1.93 -25.26 -5.05
CA PRO A 306 1.28 -23.96 -5.07
C PRO A 306 -0.07 -24.05 -4.34
N HIS A 307 -0.38 -23.07 -3.51
CA HIS A 307 -1.67 -22.98 -2.83
C HIS A 307 -2.69 -22.12 -3.59
N ALA A 308 -2.22 -21.21 -4.44
CA ALA A 308 -3.07 -20.36 -5.26
C ALA A 308 -2.36 -19.91 -6.54
N LEU A 309 -3.16 -19.73 -7.58
CA LEU A 309 -2.78 -19.09 -8.83
C LEU A 309 -3.67 -17.87 -9.09
N ALA A 310 -3.08 -16.78 -9.55
CA ALA A 310 -3.84 -15.63 -10.03
C ALA A 310 -3.14 -14.94 -11.20
N VAL A 311 -3.92 -14.50 -12.18
CA VAL A 311 -3.40 -13.68 -13.28
C VAL A 311 -3.72 -12.21 -12.99
N GLY A 312 -2.67 -11.39 -12.92
CA GLY A 312 -2.78 -9.97 -12.62
C GLY A 312 -3.12 -9.12 -13.85
N PRO A 313 -3.56 -7.86 -13.64
CA PRO A 313 -3.85 -6.91 -14.72
C PRO A 313 -2.59 -6.50 -15.51
N ASP A 314 -1.40 -6.79 -14.97
CA ASP A 314 -0.08 -6.63 -15.59
C ASP A 314 0.29 -7.79 -16.54
N ASN A 315 -0.65 -8.70 -16.82
CA ASN A 315 -0.47 -9.86 -17.69
C ASN A 315 0.66 -10.80 -17.19
N LYS A 316 0.68 -11.02 -15.87
CA LYS A 316 1.60 -11.94 -15.18
C LYS A 316 0.84 -12.99 -14.39
N LEU A 317 1.47 -14.14 -14.21
CA LEU A 317 0.98 -15.19 -13.31
C LEU A 317 1.66 -15.07 -11.95
N TYR A 318 0.84 -15.02 -10.91
CA TYR A 318 1.26 -15.01 -9.52
C TYR A 318 1.00 -16.40 -8.92
N VAL A 319 2.04 -16.98 -8.33
CA VAL A 319 2.01 -18.33 -7.75
C VAL A 319 2.47 -18.26 -6.30
N THR A 320 1.63 -18.70 -5.36
CA THR A 320 2.03 -18.77 -3.94
C THR A 320 2.97 -19.95 -3.70
N ASP A 321 4.01 -19.72 -2.91
CA ASP A 321 4.98 -20.74 -2.47
C ASP A 321 5.08 -20.66 -0.93
N ALA A 322 4.09 -21.27 -0.27
CA ALA A 322 3.95 -21.19 1.18
C ALA A 322 5.14 -21.79 1.93
N ALA A 323 5.75 -22.86 1.38
CA ALA A 323 6.90 -23.54 1.98
C ALA A 323 8.14 -22.64 2.05
N GLN A 324 8.26 -21.67 1.14
CA GLN A 324 9.37 -20.73 1.08
C GLN A 324 8.96 -19.29 1.41
N ASP A 325 7.79 -19.09 2.04
CA ASP A 325 7.31 -17.79 2.52
C ASP A 325 7.29 -16.69 1.43
N ARG A 326 6.94 -17.04 0.19
CA ARG A 326 7.05 -16.12 -0.95
C ARG A 326 5.93 -16.28 -1.97
N ILE A 327 5.83 -15.31 -2.87
CA ILE A 327 5.00 -15.37 -4.07
C ILE A 327 5.91 -15.14 -5.28
N VAL A 328 5.89 -16.07 -6.22
CA VAL A 328 6.68 -16.01 -7.46
C VAL A 328 5.81 -15.44 -8.57
N VAL A 329 6.33 -14.42 -9.26
CA VAL A 329 5.69 -13.79 -10.41
C VAL A 329 6.37 -14.28 -11.68
N LEU A 330 5.56 -14.77 -12.62
CA LEU A 330 6.00 -15.36 -13.88
C LEU A 330 5.44 -14.58 -15.07
N ASN A 331 6.21 -14.53 -16.15
CA ASN A 331 5.73 -14.02 -17.42
C ASN A 331 4.79 -15.03 -18.08
N LEU A 332 3.70 -14.58 -18.69
CA LEU A 332 2.77 -15.43 -19.46
C LEU A 332 3.27 -15.73 -20.89
N ASP A 333 4.59 -15.86 -21.08
CA ASP A 333 5.19 -16.26 -22.36
C ASP A 333 5.05 -17.79 -22.61
N ASP A 334 5.65 -18.30 -23.68
CA ASP A 334 5.54 -19.72 -24.04
C ASP A 334 6.19 -20.67 -23.05
N THR A 335 7.06 -20.18 -22.18
CA THR A 335 7.87 -20.98 -21.25
C THR A 335 7.65 -20.63 -19.78
N GLY A 336 6.83 -19.63 -19.46
CA GLY A 336 6.59 -19.21 -18.07
C GLY A 336 7.83 -18.65 -17.40
N THR A 337 8.60 -17.79 -18.08
CA THR A 337 9.89 -17.32 -17.54
C THR A 337 9.73 -16.56 -16.21
N PHE A 338 10.70 -16.75 -15.31
CA PHE A 338 10.75 -16.04 -14.04
C PHE A 338 10.79 -14.52 -14.25
N ASN A 339 9.91 -13.79 -13.56
CA ASN A 339 9.92 -12.33 -13.56
C ASN A 339 10.58 -11.79 -12.28
N ARG A 340 9.97 -12.06 -11.12
CA ARG A 340 10.46 -11.62 -9.81
C ARG A 340 9.82 -12.43 -8.69
N VAL A 341 10.40 -12.32 -7.48
CA VAL A 341 9.68 -12.62 -6.24
C VAL A 341 8.96 -11.34 -5.81
N LEU A 342 7.66 -11.43 -5.52
CA LEU A 342 6.88 -10.28 -5.07
C LEU A 342 7.45 -9.75 -3.75
N SER A 343 7.80 -8.47 -3.73
CA SER A 343 8.23 -7.76 -2.52
C SER A 343 7.10 -6.85 -2.10
N LEU A 344 6.72 -6.88 -0.81
CA LEU A 344 5.67 -6.02 -0.28
C LEU A 344 6.26 -4.90 0.59
N THR A 345 5.69 -3.72 0.49
CA THR A 345 5.97 -2.59 1.39
C THR A 345 4.65 -2.06 1.93
N ASN A 346 4.63 -1.64 3.19
CA ASN A 346 3.45 -0.98 3.73
C ASN A 346 3.39 0.45 3.19
N LYS A 347 2.33 0.82 2.46
CA LYS A 347 2.01 2.23 2.23
C LYS A 347 1.65 2.81 3.59
N PRO A 348 2.16 4.00 3.97
CA PRO A 348 1.54 4.73 5.06
C PRO A 348 0.06 4.97 4.70
N GLN A 349 -0.86 4.27 5.36
CA GLN A 349 -2.29 4.39 5.08
C GLN A 349 -2.75 5.81 5.46
N ASP A 350 -3.54 6.41 4.57
CA ASP A 350 -4.21 7.72 4.74
C ASP A 350 -3.30 8.80 5.33
N PRO A 351 -2.33 9.29 4.54
CA PRO A 351 -1.44 10.34 4.99
C PRO A 351 -2.25 11.59 5.35
N PRO A 352 -1.90 12.27 6.46
CA PRO A 352 -2.54 13.53 6.81
C PRO A 352 -2.18 14.61 5.78
N THR A 353 -2.85 15.75 5.84
CA THR A 353 -2.46 16.97 5.12
C THR A 353 -1.75 17.93 6.07
N ALA A 354 -0.61 18.47 5.62
CA ALA A 354 0.08 19.57 6.27
C ALA A 354 -0.20 20.88 5.52
N GLY A 355 -0.94 21.78 6.16
CA GLY A 355 -1.31 23.08 5.65
C GLY A 355 -0.17 24.10 5.72
N SER A 356 -0.30 25.15 4.92
CA SER A 356 0.62 26.30 4.98
C SER A 356 0.02 27.41 5.83
N PHE A 357 0.87 28.12 6.58
CA PHE A 357 0.47 29.26 7.39
C PHE A 357 1.57 30.30 7.46
N VAL A 358 1.21 31.52 7.88
CA VAL A 358 2.11 32.67 7.90
C VAL A 358 2.32 33.12 9.34
N ILE A 359 3.57 33.36 9.73
CA ILE A 359 3.94 33.99 11.00
C ILE A 359 4.67 35.31 10.73
N ARG A 360 4.50 36.27 11.64
CA ARG A 360 5.06 37.63 11.48
C ARG A 360 5.90 37.99 12.70
N GLY A 361 7.08 38.53 12.44
CA GLY A 361 8.03 38.95 13.47
C GLY A 361 8.65 40.31 13.17
N LYS A 362 9.51 40.76 14.08
CA LYS A 362 10.30 42.00 13.97
C LYS A 362 11.76 41.65 13.73
N GLN A 363 12.46 42.50 12.99
CA GLN A 363 13.89 42.38 12.78
C GLN A 363 14.65 42.28 14.11
N GLY A 364 15.68 41.43 14.16
CA GLY A 364 16.55 41.24 15.33
C GLY A 364 15.88 40.62 16.56
N LYS A 365 14.59 40.23 16.51
CA LYS A 365 13.89 39.57 17.61
C LYS A 365 13.54 38.14 17.24
N ALA A 366 13.83 37.21 18.14
CA ALA A 366 13.40 35.83 18.00
C ALA A 366 11.87 35.74 18.03
N LEU A 367 11.32 34.96 17.09
CA LEU A 367 9.91 34.70 16.92
C LEU A 367 9.60 33.29 17.43
N ALA A 368 8.84 33.18 18.52
CA ALA A 368 8.35 31.91 19.00
C ALA A 368 7.26 31.36 18.06
N LEU A 369 7.28 30.06 17.81
CA LEU A 369 6.24 29.35 17.07
C LEU A 369 5.33 28.62 18.07
N ASN A 370 4.02 28.64 17.81
CA ASN A 370 3.06 27.91 18.65
C ASN A 370 2.70 26.58 18.00
N GLY A 371 2.70 25.50 18.79
CA GLY A 371 2.26 24.17 18.34
C GLY A 371 0.81 24.16 17.84
N SER A 372 -0.03 25.09 18.30
CA SER A 372 -1.39 25.27 17.82
C SER A 372 -1.47 25.64 16.34
N ASP A 373 -0.49 26.36 15.80
CA ASP A 373 -0.50 26.78 14.39
C ASP A 373 -0.33 25.56 13.47
N PHE A 374 0.52 24.61 13.87
CA PHE A 374 0.67 23.33 13.19
C PHE A 374 -0.57 22.45 13.30
N LEU A 375 -1.21 22.41 14.48
CA LEU A 375 -2.48 21.69 14.67
C LEU A 375 -3.61 22.27 13.81
N ASN A 376 -3.69 23.59 13.68
CA ASN A 376 -4.66 24.26 12.81
C ASN A 376 -4.38 23.98 11.32
N GLY A 377 -3.11 23.78 10.96
CA GLY A 377 -2.68 23.35 9.63
C GLY A 377 -2.84 21.85 9.38
N TYR A 378 -3.21 21.05 10.38
CA TYR A 378 -3.31 19.60 10.26
C TYR A 378 -4.74 19.15 9.93
N SER A 379 -4.86 18.19 9.01
CA SER A 379 -6.12 17.50 8.75
C SER A 379 -5.85 16.04 8.39
N ASP A 380 -6.69 15.12 8.84
CA ASP A 380 -6.55 13.70 8.55
C ASP A 380 -7.90 13.13 8.06
N PRO A 381 -7.94 12.40 6.92
CA PRO A 381 -9.18 11.87 6.37
C PRO A 381 -9.94 10.92 7.31
N LYS A 382 -9.25 10.25 8.24
CA LYS A 382 -9.81 9.31 9.21
C LYS A 382 -9.93 9.91 10.62
N GLY A 383 -9.59 11.20 10.77
CA GLY A 383 -9.61 11.89 12.07
C GLY A 383 -8.49 11.43 13.02
N SER A 384 -7.44 10.77 12.51
CA SER A 384 -6.27 10.39 13.31
C SER A 384 -5.59 11.62 13.93
N ALA A 385 -5.11 11.52 15.16
CA ALA A 385 -4.47 12.65 15.84
C ALA A 385 -3.02 12.87 15.35
N MET A 386 -2.58 14.12 15.28
CA MET A 386 -1.20 14.47 14.97
C MET A 386 -0.25 14.04 16.10
N GLN A 387 0.90 13.46 15.76
CA GLN A 387 1.92 13.01 16.72
C GLN A 387 3.19 13.86 16.70
N GLU A 388 3.66 14.25 15.52
CA GLU A 388 4.88 15.04 15.34
C GLU A 388 4.88 15.80 14.00
N ILE A 389 5.85 16.70 13.83
CA ILE A 389 6.26 17.21 12.51
C ILE A 389 7.63 16.67 12.12
N ARG A 390 7.92 16.68 10.83
CA ARG A 390 9.27 16.64 10.28
C ARG A 390 9.57 17.95 9.57
N VAL A 391 10.68 18.59 9.91
CA VAL A 391 11.18 19.78 9.19
C VAL A 391 11.93 19.30 7.94
N VAL A 392 11.48 19.69 6.75
CA VAL A 392 12.00 19.17 5.47
C VAL A 392 12.76 20.22 4.64
N SER A 393 12.79 21.45 5.12
CA SER A 393 13.73 22.47 4.68
C SER A 393 13.99 23.43 5.82
N LEU A 394 15.08 24.18 5.77
CA LEU A 394 15.40 25.24 6.74
C LEU A 394 15.21 26.62 6.08
N PRO A 395 15.00 27.69 6.87
CA PRO A 395 14.91 29.05 6.34
C PRO A 395 16.29 29.59 5.92
N ASP A 396 16.34 30.33 4.80
CA ASP A 396 17.58 30.86 4.20
C ASP A 396 18.15 32.13 4.89
N HIS A 397 17.40 32.76 5.82
CA HIS A 397 17.74 34.05 6.47
C HIS A 397 17.51 34.07 7.99
N GLY A 398 17.97 33.01 8.65
CA GLY A 398 17.93 32.90 10.09
C GLY A 398 18.11 31.47 10.56
N THR A 399 17.96 31.26 11.86
CA THR A 399 18.08 29.93 12.47
C THR A 399 16.76 29.51 13.11
N LEU A 400 16.25 28.34 12.71
CA LEU A 400 15.18 27.66 13.44
C LEU A 400 15.82 26.85 14.58
N SER A 401 15.31 27.01 15.80
CA SER A 401 15.83 26.33 17.00
C SER A 401 14.71 25.70 17.80
N LEU A 402 15.00 24.56 18.45
CA LEU A 402 14.13 23.88 19.40
C LEU A 402 14.75 23.99 20.79
N SER A 403 14.11 24.76 21.67
CA SER A 403 14.60 25.00 23.04
C SER A 403 16.04 25.52 23.06
N GLY A 404 16.40 26.35 22.08
CA GLY A 404 17.74 26.93 21.92
C GLY A 404 18.75 26.09 21.12
N VAL A 405 18.40 24.86 20.73
CA VAL A 405 19.26 24.00 19.90
C VAL A 405 18.87 24.15 18.42
N PRO A 406 19.80 24.43 17.49
CA PRO A 406 19.49 24.54 16.07
C PRO A 406 18.85 23.27 15.48
N VAL A 407 17.72 23.46 14.80
CA VAL A 407 17.01 22.38 14.10
C VAL A 407 17.79 21.98 12.85
N GLN A 408 17.88 20.68 12.60
CA GLN A 408 18.54 20.12 11.40
C GLN A 408 17.51 19.78 10.32
N ASP A 409 17.95 19.74 9.06
CA ASP A 409 17.14 19.25 7.96
C ASP A 409 16.74 17.78 8.20
N GLY A 410 15.46 17.46 7.95
CA GLY A 410 14.87 16.15 8.21
C GLY A 410 14.55 15.86 9.69
N GLN A 411 14.75 16.79 10.61
CA GLN A 411 14.51 16.55 12.03
C GLN A 411 13.02 16.36 12.35
N SER A 412 12.69 15.26 13.05
CA SER A 412 11.39 15.03 13.67
C SER A 412 11.27 15.74 15.01
N ILE A 413 10.13 16.39 15.24
CA ILE A 413 9.83 17.15 16.46
C ILE A 413 8.44 16.75 16.97
N PRO A 414 8.35 16.12 18.16
CA PRO A 414 7.08 15.70 18.75
C PRO A 414 6.12 16.86 19.00
N LEU A 415 4.81 16.60 18.88
CA LEU A 415 3.75 17.60 19.11
C LEU A 415 3.93 18.34 20.46
N ALA A 416 4.26 17.59 21.52
CA ALA A 416 4.46 18.14 22.86
C ALA A 416 5.67 19.10 22.95
N SER A 417 6.60 19.05 21.99
CA SER A 417 7.81 19.87 21.95
C SER A 417 7.68 21.09 21.04
N LEU A 418 6.61 21.21 20.24
CA LEU A 418 6.49 22.28 19.24
C LEU A 418 6.48 23.70 19.82
N ASN A 419 5.99 23.88 21.04
CA ASN A 419 6.03 25.18 21.72
C ASN A 419 7.45 25.62 22.10
N GLY A 420 8.46 24.76 21.95
CA GLY A 420 9.87 25.11 22.09
C GLY A 420 10.51 25.64 20.80
N LEU A 421 9.79 25.67 19.68
CA LEU A 421 10.31 26.17 18.41
C LEU A 421 10.40 27.70 18.40
N ALA A 422 11.54 28.21 17.95
CA ALA A 422 11.76 29.62 17.73
C ALA A 422 12.59 29.86 16.47
N PHE A 423 12.21 30.87 15.70
CA PHE A 423 12.98 31.38 14.57
C PHE A 423 13.70 32.66 14.97
N THR A 424 15.02 32.71 14.78
CA THR A 424 15.83 33.92 14.99
C THR A 424 16.31 34.42 13.64
N PRO A 425 15.84 35.58 13.14
CA PRO A 425 16.32 36.16 11.89
C PRO A 425 17.78 36.59 12.01
N ASP A 426 18.47 36.69 10.87
CA ASP A 426 19.78 37.35 10.83
C ASP A 426 19.67 38.81 11.30
N ALA A 427 20.68 39.29 12.03
CA ALA A 427 20.58 40.52 12.84
C ALA A 427 20.05 41.76 12.10
N SER A 428 20.38 41.90 10.81
CA SER A 428 19.99 43.04 9.98
C SER A 428 19.10 42.65 8.80
N TRP A 429 18.46 41.48 8.86
CA TRP A 429 17.58 41.03 7.78
C TRP A 429 16.11 41.33 8.09
N GLY A 430 15.40 41.84 7.07
CA GLY A 430 13.95 41.96 7.01
C GLY A 430 13.46 41.50 5.64
N GLY A 431 12.29 40.90 5.59
CA GLY A 431 11.76 40.28 4.37
C GLY A 431 10.97 39.01 4.65
N THR A 432 10.81 38.18 3.61
CA THR A 432 10.09 36.91 3.68
C THR A 432 11.06 35.74 3.51
N THR A 433 10.97 34.76 4.39
CA THR A 433 11.64 33.46 4.30
C THR A 433 10.63 32.36 4.64
N PHE A 434 10.99 31.09 4.50
CA PHE A 434 10.10 30.00 4.87
C PHE A 434 10.88 28.75 5.25
N PHE A 435 10.21 27.86 5.97
CA PHE A 435 10.62 26.47 6.05
C PHE A 435 9.44 25.56 5.75
N ALA A 436 9.71 24.36 5.27
CA ALA A 436 8.70 23.37 4.96
C ALA A 436 8.62 22.29 6.04
N TRP A 437 7.41 21.77 6.26
CA TRP A 437 7.15 20.75 7.26
C TRP A 437 6.19 19.67 6.76
N GLN A 438 6.35 18.45 7.25
CA GLN A 438 5.39 17.35 7.08
C GLN A 438 4.77 17.01 8.44
N ALA A 439 3.50 16.63 8.47
CA ALA A 439 2.83 16.16 9.67
C ALA A 439 2.84 14.63 9.72
N MET A 440 2.98 14.03 10.91
CA MET A 440 2.75 12.59 11.12
C MET A 440 1.49 12.36 11.94
N ASN A 441 0.63 11.46 11.50
CA ASN A 441 -0.56 11.04 12.24
C ASN A 441 -0.27 9.89 13.22
N SER A 442 -1.27 9.56 14.06
CA SER A 442 -1.18 8.46 15.03
C SER A 442 -1.10 7.06 14.41
N ALA A 443 -1.36 6.95 13.11
CA ALA A 443 -1.15 5.72 12.33
C ALA A 443 0.29 5.60 11.79
N GLY A 444 1.15 6.60 12.02
CA GLY A 444 2.55 6.61 11.60
C GLY A 444 2.78 7.08 10.16
N ALA A 445 1.78 7.68 9.51
CA ALA A 445 1.88 8.20 8.15
C ALA A 445 2.26 9.68 8.14
N TYR A 446 3.21 10.05 7.28
CA TYR A 446 3.54 11.45 7.00
C TYR A 446 2.70 12.01 5.86
N SER A 447 2.41 13.31 5.92
CA SER A 447 1.78 14.03 4.82
C SER A 447 2.60 13.98 3.53
N GLU A 448 1.96 13.64 2.41
CA GLU A 448 2.64 13.49 1.10
C GLU A 448 3.23 14.80 0.60
N THR A 449 2.48 15.90 0.74
CA THR A 449 2.94 17.25 0.37
C THR A 449 3.33 18.04 1.62
N PRO A 450 4.53 18.63 1.68
CA PRO A 450 4.90 19.51 2.79
C PRO A 450 4.08 20.80 2.81
N GLY A 451 3.68 21.23 4.01
CA GLY A 451 3.17 22.57 4.26
C GLY A 451 4.32 23.59 4.35
N LYS A 452 4.04 24.86 4.07
CA LYS A 452 4.99 25.97 4.23
C LYS A 452 4.65 26.80 5.46
N VAL A 453 5.64 27.04 6.31
CA VAL A 453 5.59 28.11 7.31
C VAL A 453 6.28 29.32 6.72
N GLU A 454 5.50 30.26 6.23
CA GLU A 454 6.01 31.52 5.69
C GLU A 454 6.27 32.49 6.85
N ILE A 455 7.49 33.02 6.91
CA ILE A 455 7.95 33.90 7.96
C ILE A 455 8.19 35.27 7.35
N ILE A 456 7.45 36.26 7.84
CA ILE A 456 7.60 37.65 7.40
C ILE A 456 8.17 38.48 8.54
N ILE A 457 9.39 38.95 8.36
CA ILE A 457 10.09 39.81 9.31
C ILE A 457 9.99 41.25 8.83
N ARG A 458 9.30 42.09 9.61
CA ARG A 458 9.21 43.52 9.32
C ARG A 458 10.59 44.17 9.52
N PRO A 459 11.13 44.88 8.52
CA PRO A 459 12.34 45.69 8.69
C PRO A 459 12.11 46.80 9.72
N LYS A 460 13.16 47.17 10.47
CA LYS A 460 13.18 48.40 11.25
C LYS A 460 13.10 49.59 10.29
N GLY A 461 12.27 50.58 10.61
CA GLY A 461 11.94 51.70 9.73
C GLY A 461 10.70 51.52 8.87
N ASP A 462 10.16 50.31 8.72
CA ASP A 462 8.88 50.06 8.02
C ASP A 462 7.70 50.22 8.99
N ALA A 463 7.32 51.47 9.21
CA ALA A 463 6.28 51.82 10.17
C ALA A 463 4.87 51.76 9.59
N ASN A 464 4.75 51.78 8.26
CA ASN A 464 3.49 51.62 7.58
C ASN A 464 3.13 50.12 7.34
N GLY A 465 4.13 49.23 7.38
CA GLY A 465 3.98 47.79 7.28
C GLY A 465 3.88 47.25 5.85
N ASP A 466 4.30 48.00 4.84
CA ASP A 466 4.28 47.61 3.42
C ASP A 466 5.46 46.72 3.02
N GLY A 467 6.38 46.45 3.96
CA GLY A 467 7.56 45.61 3.77
C GLY A 467 8.77 46.36 3.22
N ALA A 468 8.70 47.69 3.04
CA ALA A 468 9.80 48.50 2.56
C ALA A 468 10.07 49.71 3.48
N VAL A 469 11.35 50.06 3.64
CA VAL A 469 11.75 51.29 4.35
C VAL A 469 11.84 52.41 3.33
N THR A 470 10.89 53.34 3.36
CA THR A 470 10.69 54.35 2.29
C THR A 470 10.49 55.77 2.83
N PRO A 471 10.49 56.80 1.97
CA PRO A 471 10.08 58.15 2.35
C PRO A 471 8.68 58.24 2.97
N ALA A 472 7.79 57.27 2.69
CA ALA A 472 6.46 57.24 3.29
C ALA A 472 6.51 57.00 4.81
N ASP A 473 7.50 56.23 5.28
CA ASP A 473 7.72 55.97 6.70
C ASP A 473 8.33 57.19 7.38
N ALA A 474 9.31 57.85 6.76
CA ALA A 474 9.87 59.12 7.23
C ALA A 474 8.78 60.23 7.32
N LEU A 475 7.78 60.19 6.46
CA LEU A 475 6.65 61.11 6.50
C LEU A 475 5.77 60.89 7.75
N LEU A 476 5.70 59.67 8.30
CA LEU A 476 4.98 59.41 9.56
C LEU A 476 5.65 60.13 10.74
N ILE A 477 6.98 60.12 10.81
CA ILE A 477 7.76 60.90 11.80
C ILE A 477 7.40 62.38 11.71
N THR A 478 7.46 62.96 10.50
CA THR A 478 7.16 64.39 10.29
C THR A 478 5.73 64.75 10.71
N LYS A 479 4.75 63.87 10.44
CA LYS A 479 3.35 64.09 10.83
C LYS A 479 3.18 63.98 12.35
N TYR A 480 3.86 63.04 12.99
CA TYR A 480 3.85 62.84 14.42
C TYR A 480 4.44 64.05 15.17
N LEU A 481 5.63 64.51 14.76
CA LEU A 481 6.30 65.70 15.31
C LEU A 481 5.45 66.98 15.18
N LYS A 482 4.64 67.09 14.12
CA LYS A 482 3.69 68.20 13.90
C LYS A 482 2.35 68.04 14.64
N GLY A 483 2.18 66.99 15.45
CA GLY A 483 0.95 66.69 16.17
C GLY A 483 -0.24 66.37 15.27
N LYS A 484 0.01 65.91 14.03
CA LYS A 484 -1.05 65.59 13.05
C LYS A 484 -1.56 64.17 13.18
N ILE A 485 -0.76 63.27 13.74
CA ILE A 485 -1.10 61.87 13.98
C ILE A 485 -0.57 61.45 15.35
N THR A 486 -1.13 60.36 15.89
CA THR A 486 -0.57 59.61 17.00
C THR A 486 -0.07 58.29 16.46
N LEU A 487 1.17 57.91 16.79
CA LEU A 487 1.75 56.63 16.42
C LEU A 487 1.43 55.57 17.47
N THR A 488 1.28 54.32 17.04
CA THR A 488 1.20 53.19 17.98
C THR A 488 2.57 52.93 18.63
N ALA A 489 2.60 52.21 19.75
CA ALA A 489 3.87 51.82 20.38
C ALA A 489 4.80 51.06 19.41
N GLU A 490 4.23 50.22 18.55
CA GLU A 490 4.97 49.47 17.53
C GLU A 490 5.54 50.37 16.44
N GLN A 491 4.80 51.41 16.05
CA GLN A 491 5.29 52.40 15.08
C GLN A 491 6.36 53.29 15.67
N LEU A 492 6.25 53.66 16.95
CA LEU A 492 7.32 54.38 17.65
C LEU A 492 8.59 53.53 17.69
N GLU A 493 8.51 52.27 18.12
CA GLU A 493 9.66 51.36 18.14
C GLU A 493 10.26 51.12 16.74
N ALA A 494 9.43 51.04 15.69
CA ALA A 494 9.90 50.88 14.32
C ALA A 494 10.58 52.13 13.75
N LEU A 495 10.18 53.33 14.21
CA LEU A 495 10.67 54.62 13.71
C LEU A 495 11.84 55.18 14.50
N ASP A 496 12.09 54.72 15.72
CA ASP A 496 13.28 55.05 16.52
C ASP A 496 14.50 54.32 15.94
N MET A 497 15.13 54.94 14.95
CA MET A 497 16.14 54.29 14.11
C MET A 497 17.49 54.23 14.81
N ASP A 498 17.84 55.24 15.61
CA ASP A 498 19.10 55.32 16.36
C ASP A 498 19.05 54.76 17.80
N GLU A 499 17.86 54.34 18.26
CA GLU A 499 17.63 53.70 19.57
C GLU A 499 17.90 54.62 20.77
N ASP A 500 17.76 55.93 20.58
CA ASP A 500 17.89 56.89 21.68
C ASP A 500 16.60 57.05 22.51
N GLY A 501 15.49 56.46 22.03
CA GLY A 501 14.19 56.46 22.70
C GLY A 501 13.31 57.67 22.38
N GLU A 502 13.76 58.58 21.52
CA GLU A 502 13.01 59.74 21.05
C GLU A 502 12.76 59.63 19.53
N ILE A 503 11.58 60.09 19.06
CA ILE A 503 11.31 60.18 17.62
C ILE A 503 11.64 61.59 17.16
N THR A 504 12.67 61.74 16.34
CA THR A 504 13.21 63.04 15.91
C THR A 504 13.39 63.13 14.38
N GLU A 505 13.85 64.28 13.88
CA GLU A 505 14.20 64.42 12.46
C GLU A 505 15.47 63.60 12.09
N ALA A 506 16.28 63.19 13.08
CA ALA A 506 17.45 62.33 12.84
C ALA A 506 17.00 60.95 12.35
N ASP A 507 15.96 60.37 12.94
CA ASP A 507 15.35 59.12 12.51
C ASP A 507 14.83 59.16 11.07
N ALA A 508 14.13 60.24 10.72
CA ALA A 508 13.64 60.45 9.36
C ALA A 508 14.80 60.52 8.34
N THR A 509 15.94 61.08 8.76
CA THR A 509 17.16 61.15 7.94
C THR A 509 17.77 59.75 7.77
N LEU A 510 17.78 58.91 8.81
CA LEU A 510 18.25 57.53 8.74
C LEU A 510 17.40 56.69 7.79
N ILE A 511 16.07 56.81 7.86
CA ILE A 511 15.14 56.17 6.89
C ILE A 511 15.44 56.62 5.45
N MET A 512 15.69 57.91 5.23
CA MET A 512 16.04 58.43 3.91
C MET A 512 17.41 57.94 3.42
N ASN A 513 18.40 57.80 4.30
CA ASN A 513 19.71 57.26 3.98
C ASN A 513 19.63 55.79 3.57
N ILE A 514 18.83 54.98 4.28
CA ILE A 514 18.50 53.60 3.91
C ILE A 514 17.90 53.56 2.50
N TYR A 515 16.89 54.38 2.26
CA TYR A 515 16.20 54.41 0.97
C TYR A 515 17.11 54.81 -0.19
N MET A 516 18.06 55.73 0.04
CA MET A 516 19.04 56.18 -0.95
C MET A 516 20.23 55.21 -1.14
N GLY A 517 20.34 54.16 -0.33
CA GLY A 517 21.45 53.19 -0.39
C GLY A 517 22.76 53.72 0.19
N ASN A 518 22.72 54.74 1.05
CA ASN A 518 23.89 55.23 1.76
C ASN A 518 24.20 54.29 2.92
N ALA A 519 25.49 53.98 3.16
CA ALA A 519 25.91 53.25 4.35
C ALA A 519 25.59 54.08 5.60
N ILE A 520 24.94 53.45 6.57
CA ILE A 520 24.52 54.04 7.87
C ILE A 520 25.62 53.81 8.90
#